data_AF-A0A2E0SGV8-F1
#
_entry.id   AF-A0A2E0SGV8-F1
#
_cell.length_a   1.000
_cell.length_b   1.000
_cell.length_c   1.000
_cell.angle_alpha   90.00
_cell.angle_beta   90.00
_cell.angle_gamma   90.00
#
_symmetry.space_group_name_H-M   'P 1'
#
loop_
_entity.id
_entity.type
_entity.pdbx_description
1 polymer ?
#
loop_
_entity_poly.entity_id
_entity_poly.type
_entity_poly.pdbx_seq_one_letter_code
_entity_poly.pdbx_strand_id
1 'polypeptide(L)'
;MHQNPDKPLGPRHVPDLDLTDLSPDADRGERLYVEKCADCHGTEGTGTDLGPPVWGNDSFNNGAGLSRNDKLANWIKVAMPLDDATLTAQEAYDLAAFVNQHDRPVFRLKDHLPPPAKQGVYNGKTE
;
A
#
# COMPACT_ATOMS: atom_id res chain seq x y z
N MET A 1 -15.74 4.95 0.00
CA MET A 1 -15.25 5.83 -1.10
C MET A 1 -15.06 5.00 -2.37
N HIS A 2 -15.80 5.27 -3.46
CA HIS A 2 -15.53 4.63 -4.76
C HIS A 2 -14.26 5.24 -5.36
N GLN A 3 -13.19 4.44 -5.53
CA GLN A 3 -12.07 4.88 -6.36
C GLN A 3 -12.60 5.09 -7.78
N ASN A 4 -12.48 6.31 -8.30
CA ASN A 4 -12.90 6.63 -9.66
C ASN A 4 -11.88 6.04 -10.65
N PRO A 5 -12.22 4.97 -11.40
CA PRO A 5 -11.29 4.36 -12.35
C PRO A 5 -10.95 5.29 -13.51
N ASP A 6 -11.83 6.26 -13.82
CA ASP A 6 -11.66 7.21 -14.93
C ASP A 6 -10.77 8.40 -14.55
N LYS A 7 -10.62 8.67 -13.24
CA LYS A 7 -9.71 9.67 -12.69
C LYS A 7 -9.13 9.12 -11.39
N PRO A 8 -8.19 8.16 -11.47
CA PRO A 8 -7.52 7.68 -10.28
C PRO A 8 -6.87 8.90 -9.63
N LEU A 9 -7.23 9.14 -8.38
CA LEU A 9 -6.58 10.15 -7.54
C LEU A 9 -5.10 9.75 -7.52
N GLY A 10 -4.29 10.43 -8.36
CA GLY A 10 -2.89 10.08 -8.54
C GLY A 10 -2.12 10.16 -7.21
N PRO A 11 -0.87 9.69 -7.15
CA PRO A 11 -0.11 9.54 -5.89
C PRO A 11 0.10 10.84 -5.07
N ARG A 12 -0.30 12.01 -5.59
CA ARG A 12 -0.32 13.31 -4.90
C ARG A 12 -1.65 13.67 -4.23
N HIS A 13 -2.69 12.88 -4.39
CA HIS A 13 -4.02 13.15 -3.84
C HIS A 13 -4.27 12.47 -2.49
N VAL A 14 -3.35 11.62 -2.03
CA VAL A 14 -3.33 11.14 -0.65
C VAL A 14 -2.52 12.17 0.16
N PRO A 15 -3.12 12.87 1.13
CA PRO A 15 -2.39 13.82 1.98
C PRO A 15 -1.25 13.11 2.70
N ASP A 16 -0.08 13.74 2.75
CA ASP A 16 1.02 13.22 3.55
C ASP A 16 0.72 13.45 5.04
N LEU A 17 0.86 12.39 5.85
CA LEU A 17 0.77 12.49 7.29
C LEU A 17 2.04 13.15 7.86
N ASP A 18 1.87 13.94 8.92
CA ASP A 18 2.99 14.35 9.74
C ASP A 18 3.41 13.18 10.64
N LEU A 19 4.50 12.51 10.25
CA LEU A 19 5.08 11.37 10.96
C LEU A 19 6.37 11.74 11.68
N THR A 20 6.72 13.03 11.75
CA THR A 20 8.04 13.51 12.21
C THR A 20 8.40 13.01 13.61
N ASP A 21 7.41 12.98 14.50
CA ASP A 21 7.57 12.55 15.90
C ASP A 21 7.03 11.13 16.17
N LEU A 22 6.69 10.39 15.12
CA LEU A 22 6.12 9.04 15.24
C LEU A 22 7.16 8.00 14.84
N SER A 23 7.24 6.92 15.62
CA SER A 23 8.04 5.74 15.27
C SER A 23 7.09 4.57 15.03
N PRO A 24 7.22 3.87 13.89
CA PRO A 24 6.35 2.74 13.61
C PRO A 24 6.75 1.54 14.46
N ASP A 25 5.76 0.79 14.92
CA ASP A 25 5.92 -0.42 15.74
C ASP A 25 5.07 -1.55 15.16
N ALA A 26 5.74 -2.58 14.64
CA ALA A 26 5.05 -3.69 14.01
C ALA A 26 4.29 -4.57 15.01
N ASP A 27 4.70 -4.65 16.29
CA ASP A 27 3.99 -5.44 17.30
C ASP A 27 2.67 -4.78 17.70
N ARG A 28 2.62 -3.44 17.67
CA ARG A 28 1.34 -2.70 17.78
C ARG A 28 0.51 -2.87 16.51
N GLY A 29 1.17 -2.82 15.35
CA GLY A 29 0.55 -3.04 14.06
C GLY A 29 -0.12 -4.40 13.92
N GLU A 30 0.52 -5.47 14.41
CA GLU A 30 -0.02 -6.83 14.41
C GLU A 30 -1.35 -6.92 15.17
N ARG A 31 -1.38 -6.37 16.39
CA ARG A 31 -2.59 -6.33 17.22
C ARG A 31 -3.72 -5.58 16.52
N LEU A 32 -3.42 -4.41 15.98
CA LEU A 32 -4.39 -3.62 15.20
C LEU A 32 -4.87 -4.36 13.95
N TYR A 33 -3.98 -5.10 13.28
CA TYR A 33 -4.31 -5.85 12.08
C TYR A 33 -5.32 -6.96 12.38
N VAL A 34 -5.08 -7.73 13.44
CA VAL A 34 -6.01 -8.78 13.89
C VAL A 34 -7.37 -8.18 14.23
N GLU A 35 -7.40 -7.03 14.89
CA GLU A 35 -8.65 -6.39 15.32
C GLU A 35 -9.45 -5.71 14.20
N LYS A 36 -8.77 -5.16 13.17
CA LYS A 36 -9.39 -4.23 12.21
C LYS A 36 -9.23 -4.60 10.74
N CYS A 37 -8.38 -5.57 10.41
CA CYS A 37 -8.00 -5.85 9.01
C CYS A 37 -8.18 -7.33 8.63
N ALA A 38 -7.93 -8.25 9.56
CA ALA A 38 -7.88 -9.69 9.29
C ALA A 38 -9.21 -10.27 8.77
N ASP A 39 -10.35 -9.69 9.15
CA ASP A 39 -11.68 -10.15 8.68
C ASP A 39 -11.83 -10.04 7.16
N CYS A 40 -11.24 -9.03 6.53
CA CYS A 40 -11.29 -8.85 5.08
C CYS A 40 -10.02 -9.36 4.39
N HIS A 41 -8.85 -9.19 5.00
CA HIS A 41 -7.56 -9.50 4.37
C HIS A 41 -6.98 -10.87 4.75
N GLY A 42 -7.64 -11.61 5.64
CA GLY A 42 -7.19 -12.89 6.19
C GLY A 42 -6.13 -12.69 7.28
N THR A 43 -6.06 -13.61 8.26
CA THR A 43 -5.04 -13.55 9.33
C THR A 43 -3.62 -13.61 8.79
N GLU A 44 -3.42 -14.40 7.73
CA GLU A 44 -2.14 -14.56 7.04
C GLU A 44 -1.93 -13.52 5.93
N GLY A 45 -2.80 -12.51 5.81
CA GLY A 45 -2.71 -11.44 4.80
C GLY A 45 -2.78 -11.88 3.34
N THR A 46 -3.21 -13.12 3.08
CA THR A 46 -3.37 -13.73 1.75
C THR A 46 -4.60 -13.22 0.99
N GLY A 47 -5.41 -12.37 1.62
CA GLY A 47 -6.68 -11.89 1.06
C GLY A 47 -7.81 -12.90 1.22
N THR A 48 -9.02 -12.41 1.00
CA THR A 48 -10.28 -13.16 0.93
C THR A 48 -11.14 -12.58 -0.21
N ASP A 49 -12.35 -13.08 -0.39
CA ASP A 49 -13.32 -12.48 -1.34
C ASP A 49 -13.71 -11.04 -0.96
N LEU A 50 -13.47 -10.63 0.30
CA LEU A 50 -13.80 -9.29 0.82
C LEU A 50 -12.63 -8.30 0.69
N GLY A 51 -11.40 -8.77 0.54
CA GLY A 51 -10.21 -7.92 0.56
C GLY A 51 -8.99 -8.57 -0.08
N PRO A 52 -8.17 -7.82 -0.82
CA PRO A 52 -7.02 -8.36 -1.53
C PRO A 52 -5.89 -8.82 -0.58
N PRO A 53 -4.93 -9.63 -1.05
CA PRO A 53 -3.69 -9.91 -0.33
C PRO A 53 -2.88 -8.64 -0.05
N VAL A 54 -2.42 -8.48 1.19
CA VAL A 54 -1.61 -7.33 1.65
C VAL A 54 -0.12 -7.62 1.71
N TRP A 55 0.24 -8.90 1.71
CA TRP A 55 1.61 -9.41 1.51
C TRP A 55 1.56 -10.80 0.86
N GLY A 56 2.72 -11.43 0.68
CA GLY A 56 2.84 -12.70 -0.06
C GLY A 56 2.88 -12.51 -1.58
N ASN A 57 2.98 -13.63 -2.31
CA ASN A 57 3.28 -13.64 -3.74
C ASN A 57 2.22 -12.97 -4.62
N ASP A 58 0.97 -12.92 -4.15
CA ASP A 58 -0.16 -12.35 -4.88
C ASP A 58 -0.43 -10.88 -4.52
N SER A 59 0.39 -10.29 -3.65
CA SER A 59 0.30 -8.87 -3.29
C SER A 59 1.19 -7.98 -4.18
N PHE A 60 1.21 -6.68 -3.87
CA PHE A 60 2.08 -5.72 -4.55
C PHE A 60 3.56 -6.03 -4.31
N ASN A 61 4.38 -5.79 -5.35
CA ASN A 61 5.83 -6.01 -5.28
C ASN A 61 6.55 -4.93 -4.45
N ASN A 62 7.80 -5.19 -4.07
CA ASN A 62 8.61 -4.28 -3.27
C ASN A 62 9.01 -2.96 -3.97
N GLY A 63 8.77 -2.82 -5.28
CA GLY A 63 8.96 -1.57 -6.03
C GLY A 63 7.71 -0.68 -6.06
N ALA A 64 6.56 -1.17 -5.59
CA ALA A 64 5.32 -0.39 -5.54
C ALA A 64 5.43 0.74 -4.50
N GLY A 65 4.73 1.86 -4.72
CA GLY A 65 4.74 2.97 -3.76
C GLY A 65 4.28 2.58 -2.34
N LEU A 66 3.39 1.59 -2.24
CA LEU A 66 2.85 1.06 -0.98
C LEU A 66 3.84 0.19 -0.20
N SER A 67 4.99 -0.20 -0.77
CA SER A 67 6.04 -0.92 -0.02
C SER A 67 6.80 -0.03 0.95
N ARG A 68 6.52 1.28 0.97
CA ARG A 68 7.09 2.24 1.92
C ARG A 68 6.09 2.55 3.03
N ASN A 69 6.56 2.52 4.27
CA ASN A 69 5.70 2.65 5.45
C ASN A 69 4.98 4.01 5.50
N ASP A 70 5.65 5.11 5.14
CA ASP A 70 5.05 6.45 5.07
C ASP A 70 3.88 6.49 4.08
N LYS A 71 4.09 5.99 2.86
CA LYS A 71 3.09 6.00 1.81
C LYS A 71 1.94 5.05 2.06
N LEU A 72 2.21 3.89 2.66
CA LEU A 72 1.15 2.98 3.09
C LEU A 72 0.34 3.56 4.26
N ALA A 73 0.99 4.18 5.25
CA ALA A 73 0.30 4.83 6.37
C ALA A 73 -0.65 5.93 5.89
N ASN A 74 -0.20 6.77 4.95
CA ASN A 74 -1.03 7.82 4.35
C ASN A 74 -2.28 7.21 3.69
N TRP A 75 -2.12 6.09 2.98
CA TRP A 75 -3.25 5.43 2.33
C TRP A 75 -4.20 4.77 3.33
N ILE A 76 -3.67 4.01 4.29
CA ILE A 76 -4.44 3.38 5.36
C ILE A 76 -5.30 4.42 6.08
N LYS A 77 -4.70 5.55 6.46
CA LYS A 77 -5.39 6.61 7.22
C LYS A 77 -6.64 7.18 6.52
N VAL A 78 -6.68 7.20 5.19
CA VAL A 78 -7.78 7.84 4.46
C VAL A 78 -8.80 6.86 3.90
N ALA A 79 -8.51 5.55 3.91
CA ALA A 79 -9.37 4.57 3.25
C ALA A 79 -9.54 3.23 3.94
N MET A 80 -8.82 3.00 5.04
CA MET A 80 -8.95 1.78 5.82
C MET A 80 -9.24 2.10 7.28
N PRO A 81 -10.05 1.26 7.96
CA PRO A 81 -10.92 0.23 7.40
C PRO A 81 -11.93 0.78 6.36
N LEU A 82 -12.37 -0.09 5.44
CA LEU A 82 -13.30 0.32 4.38
C LEU A 82 -14.59 0.86 5.01
N ASP A 83 -15.01 2.04 4.57
CA ASP A 83 -16.17 2.79 5.07
C ASP A 83 -16.11 3.22 6.56
N ASP A 84 -14.98 3.00 7.25
CA ASP A 84 -14.75 3.43 8.63
C ASP A 84 -13.27 3.83 8.87
N ALA A 85 -12.77 4.82 8.12
CA ALA A 85 -11.38 5.28 8.18
C ALA A 85 -11.06 6.12 9.45
N THR A 86 -11.18 5.50 10.62
CA THR A 86 -11.09 6.14 11.94
C THR A 86 -9.71 6.06 12.60
N LEU A 87 -8.78 5.30 12.02
CA LEU A 87 -7.43 5.10 12.55
C LEU A 87 -6.70 6.43 12.79
N THR A 88 -5.92 6.53 13.85
CA THR A 88 -4.98 7.64 14.07
C THR A 88 -3.77 7.53 13.14
N ALA A 89 -2.98 8.60 13.04
CA ALA A 89 -1.75 8.58 12.25
C ALA A 89 -0.74 7.54 12.77
N GLN A 90 -0.62 7.39 14.10
CA GLN A 90 0.25 6.39 14.72
C GLN A 90 -0.21 4.96 14.41
N GLU A 91 -1.52 4.67 14.56
CA GLU A 91 -2.07 3.34 14.25
C GLU A 91 -1.88 2.98 12.77
N ALA A 92 -2.12 3.92 11.86
CA ALA A 92 -1.88 3.71 10.44
C ALA A 92 -0.40 3.43 10.14
N TYR A 93 0.53 4.07 10.87
CA TYR A 93 1.96 3.86 10.69
C TYR A 93 2.47 2.53 11.26
N ASP A 94 1.93 2.13 12.41
CA ASP A 94 2.17 0.82 13.02
C ASP A 94 1.67 -0.31 12.10
N LEU A 95 0.43 -0.18 11.59
CA LEU A 95 -0.14 -1.11 10.61
C LEU A 95 0.71 -1.18 9.33
N ALA A 96 1.17 -0.04 8.82
CA ALA A 96 2.00 0.00 7.62
C ALA A 96 3.31 -0.76 7.80
N ALA A 97 3.97 -0.61 8.96
CA ALA A 97 5.18 -1.35 9.27
C ALA A 97 4.94 -2.84 9.42
N PHE A 98 3.85 -3.25 10.09
CA PHE A 98 3.47 -4.65 10.17
C PHE A 98 3.21 -5.25 8.77
N VAL A 99 2.45 -4.57 7.90
CA VAL A 99 2.20 -5.07 6.53
C VAL A 99 3.48 -5.19 5.70
N ASN A 100 4.38 -4.20 5.81
CA ASN A 100 5.60 -4.17 4.99
C ASN A 100 6.76 -4.99 5.56
N GLN A 101 6.67 -5.55 6.77
CA GLN A 101 7.68 -6.47 7.30
C GLN A 101 7.63 -7.86 6.65
N HIS A 102 6.54 -8.18 5.96
CA HIS A 102 6.32 -9.49 5.34
C HIS A 102 6.88 -9.55 3.92
N ASP A 103 7.25 -10.77 3.51
CA ASP A 103 7.76 -11.06 2.17
C ASP A 103 6.73 -10.75 1.08
N ARG A 104 7.24 -10.33 -0.08
CA ARG A 104 6.46 -9.98 -1.27
C ARG A 104 7.30 -10.08 -2.54
N PRO A 105 6.68 -10.07 -3.75
CA PRO A 105 7.42 -10.16 -4.99
C PRO A 105 8.49 -9.07 -5.13
N VAL A 106 9.63 -9.42 -5.72
CA VAL A 106 10.72 -8.48 -5.98
C VAL A 106 10.51 -7.80 -7.32
N PHE A 107 10.48 -6.48 -7.34
CA PHE A 107 10.52 -5.69 -8.56
C PHE A 107 11.92 -5.71 -9.16
N ARG A 108 12.02 -6.13 -10.42
CA ARG A 108 13.26 -6.12 -11.20
C ARG A 108 13.08 -5.20 -12.39
N LEU A 109 13.69 -4.01 -12.32
CA LEU A 109 13.55 -2.99 -13.37
C LEU A 109 13.85 -3.55 -14.78
N LYS A 110 14.88 -4.39 -14.90
CA LYS A 110 15.31 -5.01 -16.17
C LYS A 110 14.19 -5.78 -16.87
N ASP A 111 13.28 -6.39 -16.12
CA ASP A 111 12.19 -7.21 -16.65
C ASP A 111 11.06 -6.34 -17.26
N HIS A 112 11.08 -5.04 -16.96
CA HIS A 112 10.08 -4.07 -17.40
C HIS A 112 10.65 -3.00 -18.35
N LEU A 113 11.92 -3.09 -18.70
CA LEU A 113 12.52 -2.17 -19.67
C LEU A 113 12.00 -2.46 -21.08
N PRO A 114 11.76 -1.44 -21.90
CA PRO A 114 11.50 -1.65 -23.32
C PRO A 114 12.71 -2.34 -23.97
N PRO A 115 12.50 -3.12 -25.04
CA PRO A 115 13.60 -3.71 -25.80
C PRO A 115 14.56 -2.60 -26.26
N PRO A 116 15.88 -2.89 -26.41
CA PRO A 116 16.89 -1.87 -26.72
C PRO A 116 16.54 -0.97 -27.92
N ALA A 117 15.92 -1.54 -28.95
CA ALA A 117 15.48 -0.81 -30.14
C ALA A 117 14.41 0.27 -29.89
N LYS A 118 13.75 0.25 -28.71
CA LYS A 118 12.74 1.22 -28.28
C LYS A 118 13.16 2.04 -27.06
N GLN A 119 14.38 1.86 -26.57
CA GLN A 119 14.91 2.69 -25.48
C GLN A 119 15.09 4.13 -25.98
N GLY A 120 14.59 5.11 -25.21
CA GLY A 120 14.61 6.53 -25.58
C GLY A 120 13.44 7.00 -26.47
N VAL A 121 12.52 6.10 -26.86
CA VAL A 121 11.28 6.48 -27.54
C VAL A 121 10.21 6.79 -26.49
N TYR A 122 9.92 8.07 -26.28
CA TYR A 122 8.87 8.53 -25.38
C TYR A 122 7.53 8.55 -26.13
N ASN A 123 6.56 7.78 -25.66
CA ASN A 123 5.20 7.71 -26.22
C ASN A 123 4.15 8.41 -25.33
N GLY A 124 4.59 9.28 -24.42
CA GLY A 124 3.68 10.12 -23.65
C GLY A 124 2.95 11.07 -24.59
N LYS A 125 1.67 10.79 -24.85
CA LYS A 125 0.79 11.75 -25.51
C LYS A 125 0.49 12.85 -24.49
N THR A 126 0.81 14.08 -24.85
CA THR A 126 0.30 15.26 -24.14
C THR A 126 -1.11 15.50 -24.63
N GLU A 127 -2.10 14.96 -23.91
CA GLU A 127 -3.50 15.37 -24.02
C GLU A 127 -3.84 16.30 -22.85
#